data_AF-A0A9D8F9S1-F1
#
_entry.id   AF-A0A9D8F9S1-F1
#
_cell.length_a   1.000
_cell.length_b   1.000
_cell.length_c   1.000
_cell.angle_alpha   90.00
_cell.angle_beta   90.00
_cell.angle_gamma   90.00
#
_symmetry.space_group_name_H-M   'P 1'
#
loop_
_entity.id
_entity.type
_entity.pdbx_description
1 polymer ?
#
loop_
_entity_poly.entity_id
_entity_poly.type
_entity_poly.pdbx_seq_one_letter_code
_entity_poly.pdbx_strand_id
1 'polypeptide(L)'
;MTFAYLQTIFDRSADGLMICDAQGTILKLNRAAEILNGVKASEVLGKDVRTLVKEGQIDRSATQEVLETKRQVSVIQTTPRSKYTLLVTGTPVFDDDHNLSFVVVNERDISLIESMRKELALARQESEKIKDELTELTLLELKDNNIVAQSDSMKQTLKLALKLSAINASNILIQGESGTGKGLLAKFIHKHRAGSRKPFIQINCAALPENLLEAELFGYTKGAFTGASEKGRIGLFELASGGTLFLDEIGEMSIGVQAKLLQCLDDHEIMPIGGTVPKKIDCSIIAATNQDLDSQTFNKKFRLDLFHRLNTFTLLIPPLRNRPEDILELVRITLKKYNKQYNRRARIGYKAFETLQIYNFPGNVRELINIIKQAIVMCDRRSLDDYLVKMLNKTKPFGTKEEPMKEGSTLSDKIWVVENEMLMQAAMKCLTTREAARFLGISQPSVVRKFKKHGLAITKK
;
A
#
# COMPACT_ATOMS: atom_id res chain seq x y z
N MET A 1 -25.54 -57.30 -34.27
CA MET A 1 -26.27 -56.08 -33.86
C MET A 1 -25.38 -55.06 -33.16
N THR A 2 -24.53 -55.46 -32.23
CA THR A 2 -23.68 -54.57 -31.40
C THR A 2 -22.73 -53.66 -32.20
N PHE A 3 -22.08 -54.18 -33.25
CA PHE A 3 -21.17 -53.39 -34.10
C PHE A 3 -21.86 -52.26 -34.86
N ALA A 4 -23.09 -52.50 -35.36
CA ALA A 4 -23.86 -51.49 -36.08
C ALA A 4 -24.26 -50.32 -35.18
N TYR A 5 -24.58 -50.59 -33.90
CA TYR A 5 -24.87 -49.53 -32.93
C TYR A 5 -23.64 -48.68 -32.61
N LEU A 6 -22.47 -49.30 -32.39
CA LEU A 6 -21.22 -48.59 -32.12
C LEU A 6 -20.78 -47.71 -33.30
N GLN A 7 -20.92 -48.20 -34.53
CA GLN A 7 -20.61 -47.43 -35.72
C GLN A 7 -21.57 -46.25 -35.90
N THR A 8 -22.86 -46.44 -35.62
CA THR A 8 -23.85 -45.36 -35.64
C THR A 8 -23.52 -44.27 -34.62
N ILE A 9 -23.10 -44.65 -33.39
CA ILE A 9 -22.70 -43.69 -32.35
C ILE A 9 -21.47 -42.89 -32.80
N PHE A 10 -20.46 -43.57 -33.36
CA PHE A 10 -19.26 -42.91 -33.86
C PHE A 10 -19.58 -41.88 -34.96
N ASP A 11 -20.38 -42.27 -35.95
CA ASP A 11 -20.70 -41.44 -37.11
C ASP A 11 -21.68 -40.29 -36.80
N ARG A 12 -22.52 -40.45 -35.76
CA ARG A 12 -23.55 -39.46 -35.35
C ARG A 12 -23.20 -38.64 -34.12
N SER A 13 -22.02 -38.84 -33.54
CA SER A 13 -21.53 -38.01 -32.43
C SER A 13 -21.48 -36.53 -32.83
N ALA A 14 -21.88 -35.66 -31.91
CA ALA A 14 -21.77 -34.21 -32.07
C ALA A 14 -20.31 -33.73 -31.94
N ASP A 15 -19.54 -34.40 -31.08
CA ASP A 15 -18.10 -34.16 -30.98
C ASP A 15 -17.36 -34.90 -32.12
N GLY A 16 -16.25 -34.32 -32.57
CA GLY A 16 -15.35 -34.93 -33.53
C GLY A 16 -14.63 -36.12 -32.93
N LEU A 17 -14.65 -37.26 -33.60
CA LEU A 17 -14.00 -38.48 -33.15
C LEU A 17 -12.98 -38.93 -34.19
N MET A 18 -11.77 -39.21 -33.72
CA MET A 18 -10.68 -39.76 -34.52
C MET A 18 -10.03 -40.93 -33.77
N ILE A 19 -9.62 -41.96 -34.51
CA ILE A 19 -8.88 -43.10 -33.96
C ILE A 19 -7.55 -43.19 -34.69
N CYS A 20 -6.46 -43.26 -33.93
CA CYS A 20 -5.11 -43.45 -34.45
C CYS A 20 -4.52 -44.77 -33.96
N ASP A 21 -3.66 -45.41 -34.76
CA ASP A 21 -2.88 -46.57 -34.31
C ASP A 21 -1.80 -46.17 -33.28
N ALA A 22 -1.06 -47.16 -32.78
CA ALA A 22 0.05 -46.98 -31.84
C ALA A 22 1.25 -46.20 -32.41
N GLN A 23 1.28 -45.92 -33.71
CA GLN A 23 2.32 -45.16 -34.40
C GLN A 23 1.89 -43.72 -34.72
N GLY A 24 0.59 -43.41 -34.60
CA GLY A 24 0.00 -42.11 -34.91
C GLY A 24 -0.66 -42.02 -36.28
N THR A 25 -0.86 -43.14 -36.97
CA THR A 25 -1.59 -43.19 -38.25
C THR A 25 -3.09 -43.10 -38.01
N ILE A 26 -3.79 -42.25 -38.76
CA ILE A 26 -5.24 -42.06 -38.63
C ILE A 26 -5.97 -43.24 -39.28
N LEU A 27 -6.69 -44.01 -38.47
CA LEU A 27 -7.45 -45.18 -38.88
C LEU A 27 -8.92 -44.86 -39.18
N LYS A 28 -9.51 -43.96 -38.39
CA LYS A 28 -10.91 -43.53 -38.54
C LYS A 28 -11.09 -42.08 -38.17
N LEU A 29 -12.05 -41.46 -38.83
CA LEU A 29 -12.49 -40.08 -38.63
C LEU A 29 -14.00 -40.03 -38.84
N ASN A 30 -14.76 -39.45 -37.91
CA ASN A 30 -16.20 -39.27 -38.09
C ASN A 30 -16.53 -37.97 -38.84
N ARG A 31 -17.80 -37.81 -39.22
CA ARG A 31 -18.29 -36.64 -39.95
C ARG A 31 -18.14 -35.33 -39.16
N ALA A 32 -18.27 -35.35 -37.83
CA ALA A 32 -18.08 -34.17 -37.01
C ALA A 32 -16.62 -33.68 -37.08
N ALA A 33 -15.65 -34.59 -36.98
CA ALA A 33 -14.23 -34.27 -37.08
C ALA A 33 -13.84 -33.75 -38.48
N GLU A 34 -14.45 -34.26 -39.55
CA GLU A 34 -14.30 -33.68 -40.91
C GLU A 34 -14.69 -32.20 -40.95
N ILE A 35 -15.83 -31.84 -40.36
CA ILE A 35 -16.35 -30.47 -40.31
C ILE A 35 -15.47 -29.59 -39.42
N LEU A 36 -15.14 -30.06 -38.21
CA LEU A 36 -14.35 -29.30 -37.23
C LEU A 36 -12.93 -29.03 -37.71
N ASN A 37 -12.31 -29.94 -38.48
CA ASN A 37 -10.97 -29.75 -39.04
C ASN A 37 -10.97 -29.17 -40.47
N GLY A 38 -12.11 -29.17 -41.16
CA GLY A 38 -12.20 -28.71 -42.55
C GLY A 38 -11.45 -29.62 -43.53
N VAL A 39 -11.53 -30.93 -43.30
CA VAL A 39 -10.86 -31.98 -44.10
C VAL A 39 -11.86 -33.08 -44.44
N LYS A 40 -11.60 -33.84 -45.50
CA LYS A 40 -12.32 -35.10 -45.76
C LYS A 40 -11.54 -36.28 -45.20
N ALA A 41 -12.22 -37.30 -44.71
CA ALA A 41 -11.61 -38.53 -44.20
C ALA A 41 -10.68 -39.14 -45.26
N SER A 42 -11.09 -39.15 -46.53
CA SER A 42 -10.26 -39.64 -47.64
C SER A 42 -8.91 -38.92 -47.80
N GLU A 43 -8.76 -37.70 -47.29
CA GLU A 43 -7.52 -36.91 -47.39
C GLU A 43 -6.53 -37.19 -46.25
N VAL A 44 -7.02 -37.69 -45.12
CA VAL A 44 -6.25 -37.83 -43.87
C VAL A 44 -6.14 -39.26 -43.36
N LEU A 45 -7.03 -40.16 -43.76
CA LEU A 45 -6.94 -41.58 -43.45
C LEU A 45 -5.62 -42.17 -43.99
N GLY A 46 -4.95 -42.95 -43.16
CA GLY A 46 -3.65 -43.54 -43.48
C GLY A 46 -2.46 -42.57 -43.38
N LYS A 47 -2.68 -41.30 -43.04
CA LYS A 47 -1.60 -40.34 -42.76
C LYS A 47 -1.27 -40.31 -41.29
N ASP A 48 -0.02 -39.93 -41.01
CA ASP A 48 0.46 -39.69 -39.66
C ASP A 48 0.01 -38.30 -39.17
N VAL A 49 -0.46 -38.23 -37.93
CA VAL A 49 -0.88 -36.96 -37.27
C VAL A 49 0.23 -35.91 -37.24
N ARG A 50 1.51 -36.31 -37.19
CA ARG A 50 2.66 -35.39 -37.21
C ARG A 50 2.80 -34.69 -38.55
N THR A 51 2.34 -35.32 -39.64
CA THR A 51 2.31 -34.68 -40.97
C THR A 51 1.27 -33.56 -41.01
N LEU A 52 0.12 -33.73 -40.34
CA LEU A 52 -0.89 -32.68 -40.25
C LEU A 52 -0.39 -31.43 -39.52
N VAL A 53 0.42 -31.62 -38.45
CA VAL A 53 1.10 -30.51 -37.76
C VAL A 53 2.11 -29.83 -38.68
N LYS A 54 2.95 -30.61 -39.39
CA LYS A 54 3.98 -30.07 -40.31
C LYS A 54 3.39 -29.29 -41.49
N GLU A 55 2.26 -29.74 -42.02
CA GLU A 55 1.53 -29.07 -43.10
C GLU A 55 0.72 -27.86 -42.61
N GLY A 56 0.77 -27.55 -41.31
CA GLY A 56 0.03 -26.43 -40.70
C GLY A 56 -1.49 -26.60 -40.74
N GLN A 57 -1.97 -27.84 -40.90
CA GLN A 57 -3.41 -28.13 -40.83
C GLN A 57 -3.94 -28.03 -39.40
N ILE A 58 -3.06 -28.27 -38.42
CA ILE A 58 -3.29 -28.13 -36.99
C ILE A 58 -2.03 -27.53 -36.36
N ASP A 59 -2.17 -26.72 -35.30
CA ASP A 59 -1.06 -26.07 -34.60
C ASP A 59 -0.34 -27.00 -33.60
N ARG A 60 -1.03 -28.03 -33.11
CA ARG A 60 -0.52 -29.06 -32.21
C ARG A 60 -1.36 -30.33 -32.31
N SER A 61 -0.89 -31.43 -31.71
CA SER A 61 -1.59 -32.73 -31.75
C SER A 61 -1.65 -33.38 -30.36
N ALA A 62 -2.87 -33.65 -29.87
CA ALA A 62 -3.06 -34.43 -28.64
C ALA A 62 -2.51 -35.85 -28.79
N THR A 63 -2.70 -36.46 -29.97
CA THR A 63 -2.23 -37.82 -30.25
C THR A 63 -0.72 -37.93 -30.09
N GLN A 64 0.05 -36.94 -30.57
CA GLN A 64 1.50 -36.96 -30.43
C GLN A 64 1.93 -36.95 -28.94
N GLU A 65 1.34 -36.07 -28.13
CA GLU A 65 1.63 -36.03 -26.69
C GLU A 65 1.19 -37.31 -25.97
N VAL A 66 0.09 -37.95 -26.40
CA VAL A 66 -0.34 -39.26 -25.87
C VAL A 66 0.65 -40.37 -26.22
N LEU A 67 1.17 -40.41 -27.46
CA LEU A 67 2.16 -41.42 -27.87
C LEU A 67 3.46 -41.32 -27.05
N GLU A 68 3.88 -40.10 -26.70
CA GLU A 68 5.07 -39.84 -25.90
C GLU A 68 4.85 -40.16 -24.41
N THR A 69 3.71 -39.74 -23.85
CA THR A 69 3.44 -39.84 -22.40
C THR A 69 2.74 -41.13 -21.98
N LYS A 70 2.09 -41.82 -22.92
CA LYS A 70 1.18 -42.96 -22.68
C LYS A 70 0.08 -42.66 -21.66
N ARG A 71 -0.36 -41.40 -21.56
CA ARG A 71 -1.43 -40.95 -20.65
C ARG A 71 -2.47 -40.16 -21.42
N GLN A 72 -3.65 -39.97 -20.83
CA GLN A 72 -4.67 -39.09 -21.38
C GLN A 72 -4.15 -37.64 -21.38
N VAL A 73 -4.29 -36.95 -22.51
CA VAL A 73 -3.84 -35.57 -22.71
C VAL A 73 -4.98 -34.76 -23.30
N SER A 74 -5.18 -33.54 -22.80
CA SER A 74 -6.12 -32.57 -23.37
C SER A 74 -5.39 -31.29 -23.75
N VAL A 75 -5.54 -30.88 -25.01
CA VAL A 75 -4.92 -29.65 -25.54
C VAL A 75 -5.95 -28.79 -26.24
N ILE A 76 -5.74 -27.47 -26.20
CA ILE A 76 -6.48 -26.53 -27.04
C ILE A 76 -5.74 -26.42 -28.36
N GLN A 77 -6.39 -26.81 -29.44
CA GLN A 77 -5.87 -26.84 -30.80
C GLN A 77 -6.65 -25.85 -31.68
N THR A 78 -5.96 -25.18 -32.59
CA THR A 78 -6.58 -24.32 -33.59
C THR A 78 -6.48 -24.98 -34.95
N THR A 79 -7.56 -24.97 -35.73
CA THR A 79 -7.63 -25.53 -37.08
C THR A 79 -7.68 -24.40 -38.10
N PRO A 80 -6.58 -24.05 -38.79
CA PRO A 80 -6.56 -22.87 -39.68
C PRO A 80 -7.55 -22.94 -40.85
N ARG A 81 -7.88 -24.15 -41.33
CA ARG A 81 -8.80 -24.36 -42.47
C ARG A 81 -10.24 -24.02 -42.13
N SER A 82 -10.74 -24.50 -40.99
CA SER A 82 -12.12 -24.29 -40.54
C SER A 82 -12.25 -23.12 -39.55
N LYS A 83 -11.13 -22.65 -39.00
CA LYS A 83 -11.01 -21.58 -37.99
C LYS A 83 -11.66 -21.89 -36.64
N TYR A 84 -11.91 -23.17 -36.35
CA TYR A 84 -12.38 -23.57 -35.03
C TYR A 84 -11.22 -23.61 -34.02
N THR A 85 -11.56 -23.35 -32.77
CA THR A 85 -10.72 -23.66 -31.62
C THR A 85 -11.32 -24.87 -30.91
N LEU A 86 -10.55 -25.94 -30.83
CA LEU A 86 -11.00 -27.25 -30.37
C LEU A 86 -10.33 -27.61 -29.05
N LEU A 87 -11.09 -28.16 -28.12
CA LEU A 87 -10.53 -28.95 -27.02
C LEU A 87 -10.37 -30.37 -27.53
N VAL A 88 -9.12 -30.79 -27.71
CA VAL A 88 -8.77 -32.11 -28.24
C VAL A 88 -8.23 -32.97 -27.11
N THR A 89 -8.95 -34.03 -26.78
CA THR A 89 -8.58 -34.99 -25.74
C THR A 89 -8.21 -36.32 -26.37
N GLY A 90 -6.92 -36.67 -26.32
CA GLY A 90 -6.42 -37.98 -26.71
C GLY A 90 -6.39 -38.92 -25.51
N THR A 91 -6.94 -40.12 -25.67
CA THR A 91 -6.98 -41.16 -24.63
C THR A 91 -6.33 -42.43 -25.19
N PRO A 92 -5.22 -42.93 -24.57
CA PRO A 92 -4.59 -44.16 -25.00
C PRO A 92 -5.44 -45.38 -24.61
N VAL A 93 -5.48 -46.37 -25.49
CA VAL A 93 -6.13 -47.67 -25.24
C VAL A 93 -5.07 -48.75 -25.33
N PHE A 94 -5.01 -49.61 -24.31
CA PHE A 94 -4.02 -50.67 -24.18
C PHE A 94 -4.65 -52.03 -24.45
N ASP A 95 -3.85 -52.97 -24.97
CA ASP A 95 -4.23 -54.38 -25.08
C ASP A 95 -4.04 -55.14 -23.75
N ASP A 96 -4.38 -56.43 -23.75
CA ASP A 96 -4.26 -57.30 -22.56
C ASP A 96 -2.81 -57.41 -22.06
N ASP A 97 -1.83 -57.27 -22.96
CA ASP A 97 -0.39 -57.28 -22.67
C ASP A 97 0.16 -55.90 -22.22
N HIS A 98 -0.72 -54.92 -21.97
CA HIS A 98 -0.40 -53.55 -21.58
C HIS A 98 0.42 -52.75 -22.62
N ASN A 99 0.40 -53.18 -23.87
CA ASN A 99 0.96 -52.41 -24.97
C ASN A 99 -0.08 -51.43 -25.52
N LEU A 100 0.39 -50.27 -25.98
CA LEU A 100 -0.50 -49.29 -26.60
C LEU A 100 -1.05 -49.88 -27.90
N SER A 101 -2.38 -49.99 -27.99
CA SER A 101 -3.08 -50.52 -29.16
C SER A 101 -3.49 -49.40 -30.11
N PHE A 102 -4.23 -48.41 -29.59
CA PHE A 102 -4.69 -47.25 -30.36
C PHE A 102 -4.96 -46.05 -29.46
N VAL A 103 -5.12 -44.87 -30.06
CA VAL A 103 -5.50 -43.63 -29.38
C VAL A 103 -6.85 -43.19 -29.87
N VAL A 104 -7.79 -42.96 -28.94
CA VAL A 104 -9.09 -42.34 -29.24
C VAL A 104 -9.00 -40.86 -28.96
N VAL A 105 -9.33 -40.05 -29.95
CA VAL A 105 -9.31 -38.60 -29.87
C VAL A 105 -10.74 -38.08 -29.91
N ASN A 106 -11.08 -37.23 -28.96
CA ASN A 106 -12.31 -36.47 -28.93
C ASN A 106 -12.02 -34.99 -29.17
N GLU A 107 -12.76 -34.36 -30.07
CA GLU A 107 -12.59 -32.97 -30.50
C GLU A 107 -13.88 -32.21 -30.27
N ARG A 108 -13.85 -31.23 -29.36
CA ARG A 108 -15.01 -30.42 -29.04
C ARG A 108 -14.77 -28.96 -29.42
N ASP A 109 -15.71 -28.35 -30.14
CA ASP A 109 -15.68 -26.92 -30.43
C ASP A 109 -15.83 -26.09 -29.15
N ILE A 110 -14.82 -25.28 -28.85
CA ILE A 110 -14.80 -24.34 -27.74
C ILE A 110 -14.62 -22.88 -28.22
N SER A 111 -14.81 -22.61 -29.51
CA SER A 111 -14.55 -21.30 -30.13
C SER A 111 -15.35 -20.18 -29.44
N LEU A 112 -16.64 -20.41 -29.18
CA LEU A 112 -17.47 -19.46 -28.44
C LEU A 112 -16.95 -19.22 -27.02
N ILE A 113 -16.61 -20.30 -26.30
CA ILE A 113 -16.12 -20.22 -24.91
C ILE A 113 -14.81 -19.42 -24.86
N GLU A 114 -13.88 -19.67 -25.77
CA GLU A 114 -12.62 -18.95 -25.85
C GLU A 114 -12.81 -17.47 -26.25
N SER A 115 -13.74 -17.17 -27.16
CA SER A 115 -14.07 -15.78 -27.50
C SER A 115 -14.65 -15.00 -26.31
N MET A 116 -15.59 -15.61 -25.57
CA MET A 116 -16.17 -15.02 -24.36
C MET A 116 -15.12 -14.82 -23.25
N ARG A 117 -14.19 -15.76 -23.08
CA ARG A 117 -13.08 -15.61 -22.13
C ARG A 117 -12.19 -14.42 -22.48
N LYS A 118 -11.88 -14.22 -23.76
CA LYS A 118 -11.10 -13.07 -24.23
C LYS A 118 -11.83 -11.74 -24.02
N GLU A 119 -13.11 -11.66 -24.38
CA GLU A 119 -13.94 -10.47 -24.14
C GLU A 119 -14.03 -10.11 -22.65
N LEU A 120 -14.24 -11.10 -21.78
CA LEU A 120 -14.31 -10.89 -20.34
C LEU A 120 -12.98 -10.40 -19.76
N ALA A 121 -11.84 -10.88 -20.27
CA ALA A 121 -10.52 -10.39 -19.86
C ALA A 121 -10.31 -8.93 -20.27
N LEU A 122 -10.68 -8.56 -21.50
CA LEU A 122 -10.59 -7.19 -22.00
C LEU A 122 -11.50 -6.24 -21.21
N ALA A 123 -12.76 -6.62 -20.99
CA ALA A 123 -13.72 -5.82 -20.23
C ALA A 123 -13.27 -5.59 -18.78
N ARG A 124 -12.64 -6.60 -18.14
CA ARG A 124 -12.04 -6.43 -16.80
C ARG A 124 -10.88 -5.44 -16.82
N GLN A 125 -9.99 -5.54 -17.81
CA GLN A 125 -8.86 -4.64 -17.95
C GLN A 125 -9.31 -3.18 -18.19
N GLU A 126 -10.32 -2.97 -19.04
CA GLU A 126 -10.91 -1.64 -19.25
C GLU A 126 -11.57 -1.12 -17.98
N SER A 127 -12.32 -1.97 -17.26
CA SER A 127 -12.94 -1.57 -16.00
C SER A 127 -11.91 -1.17 -14.93
N GLU A 128 -10.76 -1.85 -14.87
CA GLU A 128 -9.66 -1.47 -13.96
C GLU A 128 -9.06 -0.13 -14.35
N LYS A 129 -8.75 0.10 -15.64
CA LYS A 129 -8.25 1.38 -16.13
C LYS A 129 -9.20 2.53 -15.85
N ILE A 130 -10.49 2.35 -16.13
CA ILE A 130 -11.52 3.36 -15.85
C ILE A 130 -11.59 3.65 -14.36
N LYS A 131 -11.50 2.63 -13.49
CA LYS A 131 -11.47 2.85 -12.03
C LYS A 131 -10.24 3.63 -11.59
N ASP A 132 -9.08 3.34 -12.15
CA ASP A 132 -7.84 4.07 -11.85
C ASP A 132 -7.92 5.53 -12.30
N GLU A 133 -8.42 5.80 -13.51
CA GLU A 133 -8.65 7.14 -14.03
C GLU A 133 -9.71 7.90 -13.21
N LEU A 134 -10.81 7.25 -12.83
CA LEU A 134 -11.82 7.85 -11.97
C LEU A 134 -11.25 8.20 -10.60
N THR A 135 -10.37 7.34 -10.07
CA THR A 135 -9.68 7.58 -8.81
C THR A 135 -8.76 8.79 -8.95
N GLU A 136 -8.03 8.93 -10.05
CA GLU A 136 -7.20 10.13 -10.33
C GLU A 136 -8.04 11.41 -10.46
N LEU A 137 -9.21 11.34 -11.09
CA LEU A 137 -10.16 12.46 -11.15
C LEU A 137 -10.72 12.80 -9.76
N THR A 138 -11.01 11.81 -8.93
CA THR A 138 -11.44 12.00 -7.53
C THR A 138 -10.32 12.61 -6.68
N LEU A 139 -9.05 12.28 -6.97
CA LEU A 139 -7.88 12.91 -6.35
C LEU A 139 -7.73 14.39 -6.78
N LEU A 140 -8.19 14.79 -7.96
CA LEU A 140 -8.21 16.19 -8.40
C LEU A 140 -9.28 17.03 -7.67
N GLU A 141 -10.39 16.41 -7.25
CA GLU A 141 -11.44 17.04 -6.42
C GLU A 141 -11.02 17.26 -4.95
N LEU A 142 -9.85 16.76 -4.53
CA LEU A 142 -9.31 16.93 -3.16
C LEU A 142 -9.01 18.38 -2.76
N LYS A 143 -9.05 19.33 -3.72
CA LYS A 143 -8.83 20.75 -3.45
C LYS A 143 -9.81 21.33 -2.42
N ASP A 144 -11.01 20.76 -2.32
CA ASP A 144 -12.00 21.21 -1.33
C ASP A 144 -11.77 20.64 0.08
N ASN A 145 -10.96 19.58 0.22
CA ASN A 145 -10.70 18.90 1.49
C ASN A 145 -9.34 19.27 2.13
N ASN A 146 -8.58 20.19 1.54
CA ASN A 146 -7.24 20.60 2.01
C ASN A 146 -6.22 19.44 2.14
N ILE A 147 -6.40 18.34 1.42
CA ILE A 147 -5.42 17.24 1.37
C ILE A 147 -4.59 17.40 0.10
N VAL A 148 -3.27 17.34 0.27
CA VAL A 148 -2.30 17.40 -0.83
C VAL A 148 -1.71 16.01 -1.03
N ALA A 149 -1.67 15.56 -2.28
CA ALA A 149 -1.03 14.31 -2.69
C ALA A 149 -0.50 14.43 -4.13
N GLN A 150 0.73 14.94 -4.24
CA GLN A 150 1.51 14.98 -5.48
C GLN A 150 2.51 13.84 -5.54
N SER A 151 3.08 13.43 -4.39
CA SER A 151 3.97 12.28 -4.31
C SER A 151 3.22 10.97 -4.54
N ASP A 152 3.87 10.00 -5.17
CA ASP A 152 3.27 8.68 -5.43
C ASP A 152 2.95 7.94 -4.12
N SER A 153 3.79 8.12 -3.10
CA SER A 153 3.57 7.58 -1.76
C SER A 153 2.25 8.07 -1.14
N MET A 154 1.98 9.38 -1.20
CA MET A 154 0.74 9.95 -0.67
C MET A 154 -0.48 9.61 -1.54
N LYS A 155 -0.30 9.55 -2.87
CA LYS A 155 -1.36 9.10 -3.79
C LYS A 155 -1.78 7.67 -3.48
N GLN A 156 -0.84 6.75 -3.27
CA GLN A 156 -1.14 5.36 -2.89
C GLN A 156 -1.93 5.28 -1.58
N THR A 157 -1.51 6.02 -0.54
CA THR A 157 -2.25 6.11 0.73
C THR A 157 -3.68 6.58 0.52
N LEU A 158 -3.91 7.59 -0.34
CA LEU A 158 -5.26 8.08 -0.64
C LEU A 158 -6.09 7.12 -1.50
N LYS A 159 -5.49 6.45 -2.48
CA LYS A 159 -6.17 5.40 -3.27
C LYS A 159 -6.67 4.29 -2.36
N LEU A 160 -5.85 3.85 -1.40
CA LEU A 160 -6.24 2.85 -0.41
C LEU A 160 -7.34 3.38 0.53
N ALA A 161 -7.22 4.62 1.01
CA ALA A 161 -8.25 5.26 1.83
C ALA A 161 -9.61 5.33 1.13
N LEU A 162 -9.62 5.68 -0.17
CA LEU A 162 -10.83 5.68 -1.00
C LEU A 162 -11.42 4.28 -1.13
N LYS A 163 -10.59 3.27 -1.43
CA LYS A 163 -11.04 1.87 -1.53
C LYS A 163 -11.69 1.39 -0.22
N LEU A 164 -11.09 1.70 0.92
CA LEU A 164 -11.63 1.35 2.24
C LEU A 164 -12.93 2.10 2.55
N SER A 165 -13.04 3.37 2.13
CA SER A 165 -14.27 4.14 2.29
C SER A 165 -15.43 3.59 1.46
N ALA A 166 -15.18 3.15 0.22
CA ALA A 166 -16.21 2.64 -0.69
C ALA A 166 -16.87 1.35 -0.18
N ILE A 167 -16.13 0.50 0.53
CA ILE A 167 -16.65 -0.73 1.15
C ILE A 167 -17.13 -0.53 2.60
N ASN A 168 -17.15 0.71 3.10
CA ASN A 168 -17.45 1.05 4.50
C ASN A 168 -16.64 0.25 5.53
N ALA A 169 -15.36 -0.04 5.25
CA ALA A 169 -14.50 -0.81 6.15
C ALA A 169 -14.45 -0.19 7.55
N SER A 170 -14.60 -0.99 8.61
CA SER A 170 -14.34 -0.55 9.99
C SER A 170 -12.94 -0.98 10.44
N ASN A 171 -12.52 -0.52 11.61
CA ASN A 171 -11.25 -0.87 12.25
C ASN A 171 -10.05 -0.53 11.38
N ILE A 172 -10.00 0.73 10.94
CA ILE A 172 -8.91 1.27 10.14
C ILE A 172 -7.89 1.91 11.08
N LEU A 173 -6.63 1.47 11.03
CA LEU A 173 -5.52 2.04 11.77
C LEU A 173 -4.70 2.98 10.86
N ILE A 174 -4.64 4.26 11.21
CA ILE A 174 -3.84 5.27 10.53
C ILE A 174 -2.53 5.47 11.30
N GLN A 175 -1.42 5.07 10.70
CA GLN A 175 -0.08 5.27 11.26
C GLN A 175 0.63 6.43 10.57
N GLY A 176 1.42 7.18 11.34
CA GLY A 176 2.29 8.21 10.79
C GLY A 176 2.73 9.19 11.87
N GLU A 177 3.84 9.87 11.61
CA GLU A 177 4.42 10.81 12.57
C GLU A 177 3.45 11.94 12.96
N SER A 178 3.76 12.64 14.06
CA SER A 178 2.97 13.79 14.49
C SER A 178 3.01 14.90 13.43
N GLY A 179 1.87 15.56 13.22
CA GLY A 179 1.75 16.65 12.25
C GLY A 179 1.66 16.24 10.78
N THR A 180 1.53 14.95 10.45
CA THR A 180 1.38 14.46 9.06
C THR A 180 -0.02 14.60 8.46
N GLY A 181 -1.05 14.79 9.30
CA GLY A 181 -2.44 14.98 8.85
C GLY A 181 -3.39 13.80 9.10
N LYS A 182 -3.10 12.88 10.03
CA LYS A 182 -3.93 11.70 10.35
C LYS A 182 -5.43 12.01 10.51
N GLY A 183 -5.77 13.04 11.27
CA GLY A 183 -7.17 13.47 11.45
C GLY A 183 -7.86 14.00 10.18
N LEU A 184 -7.10 14.59 9.24
CA LEU A 184 -7.65 14.98 7.94
C LEU A 184 -7.96 13.74 7.09
N LEU A 185 -7.07 12.74 7.12
CA LEU A 185 -7.29 11.48 6.41
C LEU A 185 -8.50 10.72 6.98
N ALA A 186 -8.68 10.70 8.31
CA ALA A 186 -9.86 10.09 8.93
C ALA A 186 -11.17 10.76 8.49
N LYS A 187 -11.21 12.10 8.48
CA LYS A 187 -12.36 12.88 7.99
C LYS A 187 -12.63 12.63 6.50
N PHE A 188 -11.57 12.50 5.72
CA PHE A 188 -11.66 12.15 4.30
C PHE A 188 -12.30 10.78 4.11
N ILE A 189 -11.83 9.75 4.82
CA ILE A 189 -12.43 8.41 4.76
C ILE A 189 -13.92 8.47 5.13
N HIS A 190 -14.28 9.17 6.21
CA HIS A 190 -15.68 9.30 6.61
C HIS A 190 -16.54 10.00 5.55
N LYS A 191 -16.05 11.10 4.95
CA LYS A 191 -16.78 11.86 3.93
C LYS A 191 -17.11 11.02 2.68
N HIS A 192 -16.24 10.07 2.33
CA HIS A 192 -16.38 9.22 1.15
C HIS A 192 -17.05 7.86 1.41
N ARG A 193 -17.49 7.59 2.66
CA ARG A 193 -18.34 6.42 2.97
C ARG A 193 -19.76 6.59 2.46
N ALA A 194 -20.45 5.48 2.23
CA ALA A 194 -21.88 5.49 1.96
C ALA A 194 -22.63 5.97 3.22
N GLY A 195 -23.43 7.03 3.08
CA GLY A 195 -24.14 7.62 4.22
C GLY A 195 -23.32 8.63 5.04
N SER A 196 -22.39 9.38 4.42
CA SER A 196 -21.56 10.43 5.04
C SER A 196 -22.30 11.60 5.73
N ARG A 197 -23.64 11.59 5.78
CA ARG A 197 -24.45 12.51 6.61
C ARG A 197 -24.54 12.09 8.08
N LYS A 198 -24.01 10.91 8.43
CA LYS A 198 -24.00 10.35 9.79
C LYS A 198 -22.91 11.02 10.66
N PRO A 199 -22.97 10.91 12.01
CA PRO A 199 -22.05 11.62 12.88
C PRO A 199 -20.59 11.18 12.69
N PHE A 200 -19.68 12.15 12.72
CA PHE A 200 -18.24 11.94 12.88
C PHE A 200 -17.83 12.48 14.24
N ILE A 201 -17.53 11.57 15.17
CA ILE A 201 -17.12 11.91 16.53
C ILE A 201 -15.62 11.68 16.65
N GLN A 202 -14.89 12.67 17.17
CA GLN A 202 -13.44 12.62 17.34
C GLN A 202 -13.06 12.82 18.80
N ILE A 203 -12.12 12.02 19.30
CA ILE A 203 -11.49 12.19 20.60
C ILE A 203 -9.97 12.02 20.46
N ASN A 204 -9.21 12.85 21.17
CA ASN A 204 -7.78 12.63 21.36
C ASN A 204 -7.58 11.92 22.72
N CYS A 205 -7.02 10.72 22.67
CA CYS A 205 -6.84 9.86 23.83
C CYS A 205 -5.71 10.34 24.76
N ALA A 206 -4.72 11.07 24.23
CA ALA A 206 -3.62 11.64 25.00
C ALA A 206 -4.02 12.92 25.78
N ALA A 207 -5.14 13.54 25.40
CA ALA A 207 -5.57 14.82 25.97
C ALA A 207 -6.31 14.70 27.32
N LEU A 208 -6.73 13.49 27.70
CA LEU A 208 -7.56 13.25 28.88
C LEU A 208 -6.91 12.26 29.84
N PRO A 209 -7.01 12.49 31.16
CA PRO A 209 -6.71 11.48 32.17
C PRO A 209 -7.56 10.21 31.98
N GLU A 210 -7.02 9.06 32.38
CA GLU A 210 -7.63 7.74 32.21
C GLU A 210 -9.13 7.68 32.58
N ASN A 211 -9.47 8.06 33.81
CA ASN A 211 -10.85 8.00 34.31
C ASN A 211 -11.82 8.88 33.49
N LEU A 212 -11.34 10.02 32.98
CA LEU A 212 -12.14 10.90 32.14
C LEU A 212 -12.27 10.36 30.72
N LEU A 213 -11.19 9.80 30.17
CA LEU A 213 -11.22 9.14 28.85
C LEU A 213 -12.22 7.99 28.85
N GLU A 214 -12.20 7.16 29.89
CA GLU A 214 -13.13 6.05 30.06
C GLU A 214 -14.59 6.54 30.13
N ALA A 215 -14.85 7.55 30.96
CA ALA A 215 -16.18 8.14 31.13
C ALA A 215 -16.70 8.82 29.85
N GLU A 216 -15.83 9.45 29.06
CA GLU A 216 -16.16 10.04 27.76
C GLU A 216 -16.49 8.95 26.73
N LEU A 217 -15.66 7.91 26.61
CA LEU A 217 -15.85 6.85 25.61
C LEU A 217 -17.12 6.04 25.86
N PHE A 218 -17.27 5.51 27.08
CA PHE A 218 -18.31 4.52 27.39
C PHE A 218 -19.55 5.12 28.06
N GLY A 219 -19.47 6.36 28.54
CA GLY A 219 -20.53 6.98 29.34
C GLY A 219 -20.60 6.41 30.75
N TYR A 220 -21.44 7.01 31.58
CA TYR A 220 -21.62 6.58 32.97
C TYR A 220 -23.05 6.78 33.45
N THR A 221 -23.44 5.95 34.41
CA THR A 221 -24.74 6.03 35.09
C THR A 221 -24.66 6.94 36.33
N LYS A 222 -25.83 7.37 36.84
CA LYS A 222 -25.91 8.22 38.04
C LYS A 222 -25.17 7.56 39.21
N GLY A 223 -24.26 8.30 39.85
CA GLY A 223 -23.55 7.84 41.05
C GLY A 223 -22.37 6.89 40.78
N ALA A 224 -21.90 6.78 39.53
CA ALA A 224 -20.79 5.89 39.17
C ALA A 224 -19.44 6.23 39.85
N PHE A 225 -19.17 7.51 40.14
CA PHE A 225 -17.97 7.97 40.84
C PHE A 225 -18.19 9.33 41.51
N THR A 226 -17.26 9.77 42.36
CA THR A 226 -17.30 11.06 43.04
C THR A 226 -17.21 12.22 42.04
N GLY A 227 -18.29 12.99 41.90
CA GLY A 227 -18.41 14.06 40.89
C GLY A 227 -19.18 13.67 39.62
N ALA A 228 -19.73 12.45 39.54
CA ALA A 228 -20.64 12.06 38.47
C ALA A 228 -21.91 12.92 38.50
N SER A 229 -22.34 13.40 37.31
CA SER A 229 -23.60 14.14 37.18
C SER A 229 -24.78 13.29 37.65
N GLU A 230 -25.76 13.92 38.31
CA GLU A 230 -27.00 13.26 38.74
C GLU A 230 -27.82 12.69 37.57
N LYS A 231 -27.56 13.13 36.34
CA LYS A 231 -28.26 12.65 35.13
C LYS A 231 -27.50 11.55 34.37
N GLY A 232 -26.30 11.18 34.81
CA GLY A 232 -25.39 10.34 34.03
C GLY A 232 -24.89 11.06 32.76
N ARG A 233 -24.14 10.35 31.91
CA ARG A 233 -23.65 10.88 30.64
C ARG A 233 -23.60 9.79 29.56
N ILE A 234 -24.05 10.15 28.37
CA ILE A 234 -23.98 9.33 27.16
C ILE A 234 -22.53 9.29 26.67
N GLY A 235 -22.03 8.10 26.34
CA GLY A 235 -20.68 7.90 25.83
C GLY A 235 -20.51 8.25 24.35
N LEU A 236 -19.28 8.49 23.92
CA LEU A 236 -18.96 8.81 22.52
C LEU A 236 -19.27 7.67 21.56
N PHE A 237 -19.18 6.41 21.99
CA PHE A 237 -19.60 5.26 21.18
C PHE A 237 -21.09 5.33 20.81
N GLU A 238 -21.93 5.74 21.77
CA GLU A 238 -23.37 5.89 21.55
C GLU A 238 -23.67 7.13 20.70
N LEU A 239 -22.96 8.23 20.90
CA LEU A 239 -23.07 9.44 20.06
C LEU A 239 -22.60 9.21 18.61
N ALA A 240 -21.67 8.28 18.40
CA ALA A 240 -21.17 7.90 17.08
C ALA A 240 -22.04 6.86 16.37
N SER A 241 -23.18 6.47 16.96
CA SER A 241 -24.05 5.43 16.40
C SER A 241 -24.52 5.77 14.98
N GLY A 242 -24.54 4.74 14.13
CA GLY A 242 -24.63 4.77 12.68
C GLY A 242 -23.40 5.32 11.96
N GLY A 243 -22.57 6.13 12.61
CA GLY A 243 -21.52 6.96 12.01
C GLY A 243 -20.10 6.44 12.20
N THR A 244 -19.17 7.33 12.56
CA THR A 244 -17.75 7.00 12.73
C THR A 244 -17.19 7.62 14.00
N LEU A 245 -16.50 6.80 14.80
CA LEU A 245 -15.69 7.23 15.93
C LEU A 245 -14.22 7.24 15.53
N PHE A 246 -13.58 8.40 15.66
CA PHE A 246 -12.16 8.60 15.40
C PHE A 246 -11.39 8.72 16.73
N LEU A 247 -10.51 7.76 16.97
CA LEU A 247 -9.64 7.67 18.14
C LEU A 247 -8.23 8.15 17.75
N ASP A 248 -7.89 9.39 18.08
CA ASP A 248 -6.54 9.93 17.82
C ASP A 248 -5.61 9.60 18.99
N GLU A 249 -4.34 9.34 18.67
CA GLU A 249 -3.27 8.97 19.63
C GLU A 249 -3.62 7.74 20.49
N ILE A 250 -4.14 6.68 19.87
CA ILE A 250 -4.59 5.46 20.57
C ILE A 250 -3.48 4.74 21.35
N GLY A 251 -2.21 4.93 20.98
CA GLY A 251 -1.07 4.35 21.71
C GLY A 251 -0.86 4.95 23.11
N GLU A 252 -1.48 6.08 23.41
CA GLU A 252 -1.42 6.72 24.73
C GLU A 252 -2.50 6.20 25.70
N MET A 253 -3.39 5.30 25.26
CA MET A 253 -4.42 4.71 26.12
C MET A 253 -3.80 3.83 27.23
N SER A 254 -4.38 3.86 28.43
CA SER A 254 -4.01 2.93 29.50
C SER A 254 -4.42 1.50 29.19
N ILE A 255 -3.77 0.52 29.82
CA ILE A 255 -4.11 -0.91 29.65
C ILE A 255 -5.57 -1.21 30.07
N GLY A 256 -6.09 -0.52 31.08
CA GLY A 256 -7.47 -0.68 31.53
C GLY A 256 -8.49 -0.26 30.46
N VAL A 257 -8.29 0.91 29.86
CA VAL A 257 -9.14 1.40 28.78
C VAL A 257 -8.99 0.53 27.52
N GLN A 258 -7.78 0.08 27.21
CA GLN A 258 -7.54 -0.84 26.10
C GLN A 258 -8.32 -2.16 26.22
N ALA A 259 -8.41 -2.74 27.43
CA ALA A 259 -9.18 -3.96 27.67
C ALA A 259 -10.68 -3.76 27.40
N LYS A 260 -11.24 -2.63 27.84
CA LYS A 260 -12.65 -2.29 27.58
C LYS A 260 -12.91 -2.00 26.10
N LEU A 261 -11.97 -1.34 25.42
CA LEU A 261 -12.06 -1.09 23.99
C LEU A 261 -12.06 -2.40 23.19
N LEU A 262 -11.21 -3.36 23.56
CA LEU A 262 -11.19 -4.68 22.95
C LEU A 262 -12.54 -5.40 23.09
N GLN A 263 -13.07 -5.43 24.32
CA GLN A 263 -14.39 -6.04 24.57
C GLN A 263 -15.48 -5.38 23.72
N CYS A 264 -15.47 -4.06 23.62
CA CYS A 264 -16.36 -3.30 22.76
C CYS A 264 -16.22 -3.66 21.27
N LEU A 265 -15.01 -3.90 20.80
CA LEU A 265 -14.72 -4.27 19.41
C LEU A 265 -15.10 -5.71 19.06
N ASP A 266 -15.04 -6.62 20.03
CA ASP A 266 -15.36 -8.04 19.84
C ASP A 266 -16.85 -8.32 20.01
N ASP A 267 -17.47 -7.81 21.08
CA ASP A 267 -18.87 -8.09 21.42
C ASP A 267 -19.85 -7.14 20.72
N HIS A 268 -19.36 -6.04 20.12
CA HIS A 268 -20.17 -4.95 19.58
C HIS A 268 -21.13 -4.34 20.61
N GLU A 269 -20.75 -4.36 21.89
CA GLU A 269 -21.53 -3.83 23.01
C GLU A 269 -20.65 -2.97 23.94
N ILE A 270 -21.20 -1.87 24.46
CA ILE A 270 -20.59 -1.08 25.53
C ILE A 270 -21.34 -1.28 26.84
N MET A 271 -20.59 -1.29 27.94
CA MET A 271 -21.15 -1.24 29.28
C MET A 271 -20.80 0.11 29.91
N PRO A 272 -21.79 0.99 30.20
CA PRO A 272 -21.54 2.26 30.87
C PRO A 272 -20.91 2.06 32.25
N ILE A 273 -20.08 2.99 32.70
CA ILE A 273 -19.47 2.91 34.03
C ILE A 273 -20.56 2.92 35.10
N GLY A 274 -20.51 1.93 35.99
CA GLY A 274 -21.52 1.71 37.05
C GLY A 274 -22.86 1.14 36.55
N GLY A 275 -23.03 0.95 35.24
CA GLY A 275 -24.23 0.35 34.66
C GLY A 275 -24.16 -1.18 34.62
N THR A 276 -25.31 -1.84 34.62
CA THR A 276 -25.42 -3.31 34.54
C THR A 276 -25.97 -3.81 33.19
N VAL A 277 -26.42 -2.89 32.33
CA VAL A 277 -27.07 -3.22 31.06
C VAL A 277 -26.15 -2.86 29.90
N PRO A 278 -25.77 -3.85 29.05
CA PRO A 278 -24.98 -3.57 27.86
C PRO A 278 -25.82 -2.86 26.80
N LYS A 279 -25.16 -2.04 25.98
CA LYS A 279 -25.77 -1.34 24.85
C LYS A 279 -25.06 -1.73 23.55
N LYS A 280 -25.83 -2.09 22.53
CA LYS A 280 -25.29 -2.40 21.20
C LYS A 280 -24.70 -1.17 20.52
N ILE A 281 -23.59 -1.37 19.85
CA ILE A 281 -22.83 -0.36 19.13
C ILE A 281 -22.97 -0.63 17.64
N ASP A 282 -23.36 0.40 16.90
CA ASP A 282 -23.34 0.40 15.44
C ASP A 282 -22.52 1.59 14.94
N CYS A 283 -21.20 1.57 15.12
CA CYS A 283 -20.34 2.64 14.62
C CYS A 283 -19.06 2.09 14.01
N SER A 284 -18.57 2.75 12.96
CA SER A 284 -17.27 2.43 12.38
C SER A 284 -16.14 3.08 13.17
N ILE A 285 -15.04 2.35 13.37
CA ILE A 285 -13.91 2.83 14.16
C ILE A 285 -12.73 3.14 13.24
N ILE A 286 -12.16 4.33 13.40
CA ILE A 286 -10.89 4.72 12.80
C ILE A 286 -9.96 5.09 13.96
N ALA A 287 -8.82 4.44 14.07
CA ALA A 287 -7.80 4.75 15.07
C ALA A 287 -6.59 5.41 14.40
N ALA A 288 -5.88 6.26 15.13
CA ALA A 288 -4.65 6.88 14.66
C ALA A 288 -3.57 6.86 15.75
N THR A 289 -2.33 6.69 15.33
CA THR A 289 -1.17 6.74 16.23
C THR A 289 0.09 7.26 15.51
N ASN A 290 0.97 7.90 16.27
CA ASN A 290 2.34 8.23 15.87
C ASN A 290 3.39 7.28 16.47
N GLN A 291 2.96 6.36 17.33
CA GLN A 291 3.84 5.40 17.98
C GLN A 291 3.88 4.10 17.20
N ASP A 292 5.02 3.43 17.27
CA ASP A 292 5.16 2.07 16.78
C ASP A 292 4.49 1.10 17.76
N LEU A 293 3.28 0.64 17.40
CA LEU A 293 2.49 -0.24 18.26
C LEU A 293 3.14 -1.62 18.40
N ASP A 294 3.87 -2.11 17.40
CA ASP A 294 4.60 -3.37 17.49
C ASP A 294 5.63 -3.30 18.64
N SER A 295 6.43 -2.24 18.67
CA SER A 295 7.36 -1.98 19.78
C SER A 295 6.65 -1.78 21.13
N GLN A 296 5.46 -1.19 21.16
CA GLN A 296 4.71 -1.02 22.42
C GLN A 296 4.09 -2.31 22.95
N THR A 297 3.67 -3.21 22.07
CA THR A 297 3.17 -4.53 22.48
C THR A 297 4.29 -5.35 23.11
N PHE A 298 5.50 -5.31 22.54
CA PHE A 298 6.68 -5.94 23.13
C PHE A 298 6.97 -5.41 24.55
N ASN A 299 6.83 -4.10 24.74
CA ASN A 299 7.05 -3.43 26.03
C ASN A 299 5.85 -3.53 27.00
N LYS A 300 4.80 -4.31 26.68
CA LYS A 300 3.56 -4.45 27.47
C LYS A 300 2.83 -3.13 27.77
N LYS A 301 3.06 -2.10 26.96
CA LYS A 301 2.35 -0.81 27.04
C LYS A 301 1.07 -0.79 26.19
N PHE A 302 1.02 -1.67 25.19
CA PHE A 302 -0.16 -1.88 24.36
C PHE A 302 -0.49 -3.36 24.32
N ARG A 303 -1.78 -3.71 24.32
CA ARG A 303 -2.18 -5.12 24.25
C ARG A 303 -2.11 -5.67 22.83
N LEU A 304 -1.53 -6.85 22.69
CA LEU A 304 -1.34 -7.51 21.39
C LEU A 304 -2.69 -7.88 20.73
N ASP A 305 -3.65 -8.34 21.53
CA ASP A 305 -5.00 -8.68 21.06
C ASP A 305 -5.74 -7.47 20.46
N LEU A 306 -5.72 -6.34 21.16
CA LEU A 306 -6.28 -5.08 20.66
C LEU A 306 -5.56 -4.59 19.39
N PHE A 307 -4.23 -4.75 19.34
CA PHE A 307 -3.46 -4.37 18.15
C PHE A 307 -3.93 -5.18 16.93
N HIS A 308 -4.05 -6.50 17.05
CA HIS A 308 -4.54 -7.33 15.94
C HIS A 308 -5.96 -6.98 15.52
N ARG A 309 -6.85 -6.61 16.46
CA ARG A 309 -8.22 -6.21 16.14
C ARG A 309 -8.26 -4.88 15.38
N LEU A 310 -7.45 -3.91 15.79
CA LEU A 310 -7.38 -2.59 15.16
C LEU A 310 -6.59 -2.57 13.86
N ASN A 311 -5.58 -3.44 13.72
CA ASN A 311 -4.70 -3.50 12.56
C ASN A 311 -5.28 -4.34 11.42
N THR A 312 -6.61 -4.38 11.29
CA THR A 312 -7.29 -5.09 10.18
C THR A 312 -7.01 -4.40 8.85
N PHE A 313 -7.04 -3.06 8.83
CA PHE A 313 -6.68 -2.24 7.69
C PHE A 313 -5.74 -1.12 8.10
N THR A 314 -4.51 -1.14 7.61
CA THR A 314 -3.49 -0.15 7.97
C THR A 314 -3.28 0.88 6.86
N LEU A 315 -3.29 2.16 7.22
CA LEU A 315 -2.95 3.27 6.35
C LEU A 315 -1.73 3.99 6.90
N LEU A 316 -0.60 3.88 6.20
CA LEU A 316 0.61 4.61 6.55
C LEU A 316 0.65 5.96 5.82
N ILE A 317 0.76 7.05 6.58
CA ILE A 317 1.03 8.38 6.02
C ILE A 317 2.54 8.63 6.09
N PRO A 318 3.21 8.82 4.92
CA PRO A 318 4.64 9.09 4.90
C PRO A 318 4.95 10.45 5.54
N PRO A 319 6.09 10.56 6.26
CA PRO A 319 6.55 11.84 6.76
C PRO A 319 6.89 12.79 5.60
N LEU A 320 6.81 14.09 5.83
CA LEU A 320 6.92 15.12 4.80
C LEU A 320 8.27 15.05 4.04
N ARG A 321 9.35 14.68 4.74
CA ARG A 321 10.68 14.44 4.14
C ARG A 321 10.71 13.34 3.07
N ASN A 322 9.76 12.39 3.11
CA ASN A 322 9.66 11.30 2.14
C ASN A 322 8.64 11.61 1.02
N ARG A 323 8.15 12.85 0.95
CA ARG A 323 7.21 13.34 -0.08
C ARG A 323 7.47 14.81 -0.43
N PRO A 324 8.69 15.14 -0.90
CA PRO A 324 9.06 16.52 -1.20
C PRO A 324 8.19 17.16 -2.31
N GLU A 325 7.57 16.35 -3.17
CA GLU A 325 6.67 16.80 -4.23
C GLU A 325 5.43 17.51 -3.67
N ASP A 326 4.97 17.13 -2.47
CA ASP A 326 3.82 17.74 -1.80
C ASP A 326 4.11 19.15 -1.28
N ILE A 327 5.39 19.48 -1.00
CA ILE A 327 5.80 20.72 -0.33
C ILE A 327 5.36 21.95 -1.12
N LEU A 328 5.50 21.93 -2.44
CA LEU A 328 5.14 23.07 -3.30
C LEU A 328 3.69 23.47 -3.15
N GLU A 329 2.79 22.49 -3.24
CA GLU A 329 1.36 22.74 -3.19
C GLU A 329 0.91 23.08 -1.77
N LEU A 330 1.48 22.43 -0.75
CA LEU A 330 1.28 22.80 0.66
C LEU A 330 1.68 24.25 0.94
N VAL A 331 2.82 24.69 0.41
CA VAL A 331 3.29 26.08 0.53
C VAL A 331 2.31 27.04 -0.15
N ARG A 332 1.87 26.73 -1.37
CA ARG A 332 0.93 27.58 -2.13
C ARG A 332 -0.40 27.76 -1.40
N ILE A 333 -1.01 26.67 -0.94
CA ILE A 333 -2.27 26.70 -0.19
C ILE A 333 -2.11 27.50 1.10
N THR A 334 -1.02 27.26 1.84
CA THR A 334 -0.72 27.93 3.10
C THR A 334 -0.50 29.43 2.91
N LEU A 335 0.30 29.83 1.92
CA LEU A 335 0.52 31.23 1.56
C LEU A 335 -0.79 31.90 1.18
N LYS A 336 -1.62 31.29 0.33
CA LYS A 336 -2.91 31.85 -0.10
C LYS A 336 -3.82 32.09 1.11
N LYS A 337 -3.94 31.11 2.01
CA LYS A 337 -4.77 31.18 3.22
C LYS A 337 -4.34 32.32 4.13
N TYR A 338 -3.07 32.39 4.49
CA TYR A 338 -2.59 33.36 5.47
C TYR A 338 -2.35 34.75 4.89
N ASN A 339 -2.04 34.89 3.60
CA ASN A 339 -2.05 36.19 2.94
C ASN A 339 -3.45 36.82 2.99
N LYS A 340 -4.50 36.03 2.72
CA LYS A 340 -5.88 36.50 2.84
C LYS A 340 -6.22 36.86 4.29
N GLN A 341 -5.87 36.00 5.25
CA GLN A 341 -6.17 36.21 6.67
C GLN A 341 -5.50 37.46 7.26
N TYR A 342 -4.23 37.72 6.93
CA TYR A 342 -3.47 38.86 7.47
C TYR A 342 -3.44 40.07 6.53
N ASN A 343 -4.20 40.04 5.43
CA ASN A 343 -4.20 41.06 4.38
C ASN A 343 -2.78 41.41 3.87
N ARG A 344 -1.93 40.38 3.71
CA ARG A 344 -0.56 40.50 3.20
C ARG A 344 -0.49 40.02 1.75
N ARG A 345 0.62 40.35 1.07
CA ARG A 345 0.95 39.88 -0.29
C ARG A 345 2.33 39.21 -0.30
N ALA A 346 2.59 38.37 0.70
CA ALA A 346 3.85 37.68 0.85
C ALA A 346 4.04 36.61 -0.22
N ARG A 347 5.28 36.45 -0.69
CA ARG A 347 5.70 35.49 -1.72
C ARG A 347 6.99 34.80 -1.29
N ILE A 348 7.14 33.55 -1.70
CA ILE A 348 8.36 32.76 -1.54
C ILE A 348 8.96 32.58 -2.93
N GLY A 349 10.22 32.95 -3.08
CA GLY A 349 11.01 32.73 -4.27
C GLY A 349 11.78 31.41 -4.22
N TYR A 350 12.55 31.16 -5.27
CA TYR A 350 13.21 29.88 -5.53
C TYR A 350 14.15 29.46 -4.39
N LYS A 351 14.97 30.38 -3.86
CA LYS A 351 15.99 30.07 -2.84
C LYS A 351 15.38 29.56 -1.54
N ALA A 352 14.31 30.18 -1.07
CA ALA A 352 13.62 29.71 0.13
C ALA A 352 12.86 28.43 -0.13
N PHE A 353 12.33 28.23 -1.34
CA PHE A 353 11.69 26.98 -1.70
C PHE A 353 12.66 25.79 -1.72
N GLU A 354 13.85 25.93 -2.31
CA GLU A 354 14.91 24.89 -2.23
C GLU A 354 15.26 24.57 -0.77
N THR A 355 15.40 25.60 0.07
CA THR A 355 15.72 25.40 1.49
C THR A 355 14.61 24.65 2.22
N LEU A 356 13.34 24.94 1.89
CA LEU A 356 12.20 24.19 2.41
C LEU A 356 12.22 22.73 1.93
N GLN A 357 12.54 22.45 0.67
CA GLN A 357 12.59 21.07 0.16
C GLN A 357 13.64 20.19 0.82
N ILE A 358 14.77 20.77 1.24
CA ILE A 358 15.88 20.03 1.87
C ILE A 358 15.66 19.84 3.38
N TYR A 359 14.74 20.57 3.99
CA TYR A 359 14.51 20.49 5.43
C TYR A 359 13.76 19.22 5.84
N ASN A 360 14.14 18.61 6.97
CA ASN A 360 13.60 17.31 7.39
C ASN A 360 12.17 17.36 7.96
N PHE A 361 11.69 18.53 8.40
CA PHE A 361 10.40 18.76 9.04
C PHE A 361 10.04 17.71 10.12
N PRO A 362 10.72 17.69 11.28
CA PRO A 362 10.35 16.80 12.39
C PRO A 362 8.90 16.94 12.85
N GLY A 363 8.28 18.12 12.73
CA GLY A 363 6.85 18.36 12.97
C GLY A 363 5.98 18.28 11.72
N ASN A 364 6.52 17.74 10.62
CA ASN A 364 5.83 17.48 9.35
C ASN A 364 5.05 18.70 8.82
N VAL A 365 3.83 18.49 8.32
CA VAL A 365 3.01 19.55 7.71
C VAL A 365 2.62 20.62 8.73
N ARG A 366 2.42 20.25 10.00
CA ARG A 366 2.14 21.21 11.09
C ARG A 366 3.28 22.21 11.26
N GLU A 367 4.52 21.73 11.22
CA GLU A 367 5.70 22.59 11.28
C GLU A 367 5.84 23.48 10.05
N LEU A 368 5.69 22.93 8.84
CA LEU A 368 5.72 23.71 7.59
C LEU A 368 4.72 24.87 7.63
N ILE A 369 3.48 24.59 8.05
CA ILE A 369 2.42 25.60 8.18
C ILE A 369 2.82 26.69 9.18
N ASN A 370 3.38 26.30 10.31
CA ASN A 370 3.80 27.25 11.35
C ASN A 370 4.97 28.13 10.89
N ILE A 371 5.96 27.55 10.21
CA ILE A 371 7.11 28.29 9.65
C ILE A 371 6.63 29.35 8.66
N ILE A 372 5.77 28.98 7.71
CA ILE A 372 5.24 29.92 6.70
C ILE A 372 4.38 30.99 7.37
N LYS A 373 3.48 30.60 8.30
CA LYS A 373 2.65 31.54 9.06
C LYS A 373 3.52 32.55 9.81
N GLN A 374 4.55 32.09 10.51
CA GLN A 374 5.48 32.94 11.25
C GLN A 374 6.23 33.88 10.32
N ALA A 375 6.70 33.40 9.16
CA ALA A 375 7.37 34.24 8.17
C ALA A 375 6.46 35.35 7.65
N ILE A 376 5.19 35.07 7.35
CA ILE A 376 4.21 36.09 6.90
C ILE A 376 3.99 37.17 7.97
N VAL A 377 3.92 36.79 9.25
CA VAL A 377 3.66 37.73 10.36
C VAL A 377 4.89 38.56 10.69
N MET A 378 6.08 37.95 10.69
CA MET A 378 7.33 38.58 11.14
C MET A 378 8.02 39.41 10.05
N CYS A 379 7.70 39.20 8.77
CA CYS A 379 8.31 39.93 7.67
C CYS A 379 7.42 41.11 7.23
N ASP A 380 8.00 42.32 7.23
CA ASP A 380 7.35 43.48 6.62
C ASP A 380 7.51 43.53 5.09
N ARG A 381 8.49 42.79 4.56
CA ARG A 381 8.77 42.69 3.13
C ARG A 381 7.83 41.71 2.45
N ARG A 382 7.57 41.94 1.16
CA ARG A 382 6.77 41.02 0.32
C ARG A 382 7.48 39.69 0.03
N SER A 383 8.80 39.66 -0.03
CA SER A 383 9.56 38.40 -0.18
C SER A 383 9.95 37.86 1.19
N LEU A 384 9.69 36.56 1.41
CA LEU A 384 10.00 35.85 2.65
C LEU A 384 11.35 35.13 2.59
N ASP A 385 12.10 35.25 1.49
CA ASP A 385 13.21 34.36 1.17
C ASP A 385 14.33 34.42 2.21
N ASP A 386 14.81 35.64 2.49
CA ASP A 386 15.91 35.87 3.44
C ASP A 386 15.57 35.35 4.85
N TYR A 387 14.31 35.53 5.28
CA TYR A 387 13.86 35.09 6.59
C TYR A 387 13.80 33.57 6.70
N LEU A 388 13.19 32.91 5.71
CA LEU A 388 13.06 31.46 5.68
C LEU A 388 14.43 30.78 5.59
N VAL A 389 15.31 31.25 4.72
CA VAL A 389 16.68 30.73 4.59
C VAL A 389 17.44 30.89 5.91
N LYS A 390 17.33 32.04 6.57
CA LYS A 390 18.02 32.29 7.86
C LYS A 390 17.44 31.45 9.00
N MET A 391 16.12 31.28 9.06
CA MET A 391 15.46 30.47 10.08
C MET A 391 15.85 29.00 9.94
N LEU A 392 15.69 28.43 8.74
CA LEU A 392 15.93 27.01 8.47
C LEU A 392 17.41 26.61 8.57
N ASN A 393 18.33 27.53 8.24
CA ASN A 393 19.76 27.29 8.43
C ASN A 393 20.19 27.37 9.89
N LYS A 394 19.50 28.15 10.74
CA LYS A 394 19.72 28.16 12.18
C LYS A 394 19.16 26.92 12.87
N THR A 395 18.09 26.34 12.32
CA THR A 395 17.44 25.13 12.84
C THR A 395 17.91 23.85 12.17
N LYS A 396 19.00 23.86 11.38
CA LYS A 396 19.75 22.63 11.12
C LYS A 396 20.11 22.04 12.48
N PRO A 397 19.62 20.83 12.83
CA PRO A 397 20.07 20.18 14.03
C PRO A 397 21.60 20.10 13.96
N PHE A 398 22.26 20.53 15.02
CA PHE A 398 23.59 20.05 15.32
C PHE A 398 23.48 18.52 15.37
N GLY A 399 23.97 17.82 14.33
CA GLY A 399 23.93 16.36 14.22
C GLY A 399 22.87 15.83 13.25
N THR A 400 23.32 15.48 12.04
CA THR A 400 22.85 14.35 11.20
C THR A 400 23.57 14.41 9.86
N LYS A 401 24.87 14.10 9.91
CA LYS A 401 25.54 13.32 8.87
C LYS A 401 26.16 12.12 9.57
N GLU A 402 25.32 11.21 10.03
CA GLU A 402 25.77 9.83 10.22
C GLU A 402 25.55 9.16 8.87
N GLU A 403 26.63 8.98 8.11
CA GLU A 403 26.67 7.89 7.14
C GLU A 403 26.42 6.58 7.90
N PRO A 404 25.68 5.61 7.33
CA PRO A 404 25.36 4.36 8.02
C PRO A 404 26.66 3.66 8.44
N MET A 405 26.86 3.60 9.76
CA MET A 405 28.03 3.03 10.42
C MET A 405 28.12 1.52 10.15
N LYS A 406 29.30 1.05 9.71
CA LYS A 406 29.60 -0.40 9.69
C LYS A 406 29.71 -0.91 11.13
N GLU A 407 28.88 -1.88 11.50
CA GLU A 407 29.05 -2.65 12.73
C GLU A 407 30.42 -3.33 12.72
N GLY A 408 31.25 -3.09 13.75
CA GLY A 408 32.59 -3.68 13.90
C GLY A 408 33.76 -2.71 14.16
N SER A 409 33.55 -1.39 14.13
CA SER A 409 34.64 -0.41 14.39
C SER A 409 35.04 -0.38 15.88
N THR A 410 36.34 -0.48 16.17
CA THR A 410 36.87 -0.40 17.54
C THR A 410 36.77 1.04 18.08
N LEU A 411 36.85 1.22 19.42
CA LEU A 411 36.85 2.56 20.04
C LEU A 411 37.94 3.47 19.46
N SER A 412 39.08 2.90 19.08
CA SER A 412 40.19 3.63 18.46
C SER A 412 39.81 4.22 17.11
N ASP A 413 39.03 3.51 16.30
CA ASP A 413 38.58 3.97 14.98
C ASP A 413 37.56 5.10 15.11
N LYS A 414 36.67 5.01 16.10
CA LYS A 414 35.68 6.04 16.41
C LYS A 414 36.35 7.35 16.84
N ILE A 415 37.35 7.26 17.73
CA ILE A 415 38.13 8.42 18.15
C ILE A 415 38.88 9.02 16.96
N TRP A 416 39.42 8.19 16.07
CA TRP A 416 40.16 8.67 14.89
C TRP A 416 39.28 9.46 13.92
N VAL A 417 38.04 9.03 13.66
CA VAL A 417 37.11 9.72 12.76
C VAL A 417 36.72 11.09 13.31
N VAL A 418 36.31 11.15 14.59
CA VAL A 418 35.93 12.40 15.26
C VAL A 418 37.13 13.35 15.34
N GLU A 419 38.31 12.82 15.69
CA GLU A 419 39.56 13.59 15.75
C GLU A 419 39.91 14.17 14.37
N ASN A 420 39.78 13.39 13.30
CA ASN A 420 40.05 13.84 11.93
C ASN A 420 39.10 14.96 11.50
N GLU A 421 37.81 14.85 11.83
CA GLU A 421 36.81 15.86 11.49
C GLU A 421 37.09 17.19 12.19
N MET A 422 37.39 17.16 13.49
CA MET A 422 37.74 18.38 14.24
C MET A 422 39.02 19.02 13.70
N LEU A 423 40.02 18.22 13.34
CA LEU A 423 41.27 18.70 12.73
C LEU A 423 41.04 19.32 11.35
N MET A 424 40.17 18.74 10.51
CA MET A 424 39.79 19.32 9.21
C MET A 424 39.09 20.68 9.38
N GLN A 425 38.15 20.78 10.32
CA GLN A 425 37.49 22.05 10.60
C GLN A 425 38.47 23.13 11.07
N ALA A 426 39.45 22.76 11.90
CA ALA A 426 40.51 23.66 12.33
C ALA A 426 41.41 24.08 11.17
N ALA A 427 41.77 23.17 10.26
CA ALA A 427 42.58 23.47 9.08
C ALA A 427 41.87 24.39 8.07
N MET A 428 40.54 24.32 7.96
CA MET A 428 39.75 25.19 7.08
C MET A 428 39.52 26.60 7.66
N LYS A 429 39.39 26.71 8.99
CA LYS A 429 39.02 27.97 9.66
C LYS A 429 40.21 28.79 10.17
N CYS A 430 41.36 28.15 10.40
CA CYS A 430 42.53 28.80 11.01
C CYS A 430 43.67 28.95 10.01
N LEU A 431 44.41 30.06 10.08
CA LEU A 431 45.50 30.36 9.15
C LEU A 431 46.86 29.89 9.68
N THR A 432 46.96 29.63 11.00
CA THR A 432 48.20 29.16 11.64
C THR A 432 47.96 27.99 12.59
N THR A 433 49.01 27.20 12.82
CA THR A 433 48.94 26.07 13.76
C THR A 433 48.74 26.50 15.22
N ARG A 434 49.10 27.75 15.56
CA ARG A 434 48.83 28.35 16.88
C ARG A 434 47.36 28.72 17.06
N GLU A 435 46.70 29.21 16.02
CA GLU A 435 45.26 29.48 16.05
C GLU A 435 44.47 28.18 16.10
N ALA A 436 44.85 27.18 15.30
CA ALA A 436 44.24 25.85 15.34
C ALA A 436 44.37 25.20 16.74
N ALA A 437 45.50 25.39 17.42
CA ALA A 437 45.72 24.93 18.78
C ALA A 437 44.77 25.59 19.79
N ARG A 438 44.58 26.91 19.68
CA ARG A 438 43.62 27.64 20.51
C ARG A 438 42.17 27.24 20.21
N PHE A 439 41.84 27.03 18.94
CA PHE A 439 40.51 26.60 18.49
C PHE A 439 40.15 25.20 19.00
N LEU A 440 41.11 24.29 19.01
CA LEU A 440 40.94 22.91 19.46
C LEU A 440 41.19 22.71 20.97
N GLY A 441 41.64 23.74 21.69
CA GLY A 441 41.92 23.65 23.13
C GLY A 441 43.10 22.76 23.49
N ILE A 442 44.05 22.54 22.58
CA ILE A 442 45.24 21.68 22.79
C ILE A 442 46.54 22.43 22.51
N SER A 443 47.68 21.86 22.92
CA SER A 443 48.98 22.49 22.69
C SER A 443 49.37 22.55 21.20
N GLN A 444 50.11 23.58 20.79
CA GLN A 444 50.60 23.72 19.40
C GLN A 444 51.37 22.48 18.91
N PRO A 445 52.29 21.87 19.69
CA PRO A 445 52.96 20.64 19.29
C PRO A 445 52.00 19.47 19.06
N SER A 446 50.93 19.37 19.87
CA SER A 446 49.90 18.34 19.71
C SER A 446 49.13 18.48 18.39
N VAL A 447 48.78 19.70 17.98
CA VAL A 447 48.14 19.96 16.67
C VAL A 447 49.06 19.55 15.53
N VAL A 448 50.34 19.95 15.57
CA VAL A 448 51.30 19.63 14.50
C VAL A 448 51.48 18.11 14.37
N ARG A 449 51.59 17.39 15.49
CA ARG A 449 51.68 15.93 15.50
C ARG A 449 50.42 15.27 14.95
N LYS A 450 49.24 15.76 15.33
CA LYS A 450 47.94 15.22 14.90
C LYS A 450 47.65 15.52 13.42
N PHE A 451 47.95 16.73 12.93
CA PHE A 451 47.88 17.04 11.50
C PHE A 451 48.77 16.14 10.66
N LYS A 452 50.01 15.88 11.09
CA LYS A 452 50.90 14.94 10.40
C LYS A 452 50.37 13.50 10.43
N LYS A 453 49.81 13.06 11.57
CA LYS A 453 49.22 11.72 11.73
C LYS A 453 47.99 11.50 10.85
N HIS A 454 47.20 12.55 10.59
CA HIS A 454 45.99 12.51 9.80
C HIS A 454 46.18 12.98 8.33
N GLY A 455 47.42 13.28 7.91
CA GLY A 455 47.71 13.73 6.54
C GLY A 455 47.15 15.12 6.19
N LEU A 456 46.89 15.96 7.20
CA LEU A 456 46.30 17.28 7.03
C LEU A 456 47.38 18.37 7.09
N ALA A 457 47.20 19.43 6.30
CA ALA A 457 48.02 20.63 6.35
C ALA A 457 47.14 21.87 6.27
N ILE A 458 47.53 22.94 6.98
CA ILE A 458 46.88 24.25 6.82
C ILE A 458 47.28 24.78 5.45
N THR A 459 46.31 24.90 4.56
CA THR A 459 46.51 25.50 3.23
C THR A 459 46.61 27.01 3.41
N LYS A 460 47.81 27.56 3.20
CA LYS A 460 47.97 29.02 3.09
C LYS A 460 47.25 29.45 1.83
N LYS A 461 46.32 30.40 1.96
CA LYS A 461 45.80 31.16 0.81
C LYS A 461 46.87 32.09 0.28
#